data_AF-A0A1G7UGQ5-F1
#
_entry.id   AF-A0A1G7UGQ5-F1
#
_cell.length_a   1.000
_cell.length_b   1.000
_cell.length_c   1.000
_cell.angle_alpha   90.00
_cell.angle_beta   90.00
_cell.angle_gamma   90.00
#
_symmetry.space_group_name_H-M   'P 1'
#
loop_
_entity.id
_entity.type
_entity.pdbx_description
1 polymer ?
#
loop_
_entity_poly.entity_id
_entity_poly.type
_entity_poly.pdbx_seq_one_letter_code
_entity_poly.pdbx_strand_id
1 'polypeptide(L)'
;MTLVFALAFGNSNATEKEVIIEVVFENLTEKDLNSGVFFITETNERIEISNTKSFTVKLPSKGKYQFGFATDEFNAYTYYPARISSKKNTITIRLEEKKEKIFKTRYSHFPLNKRTNLTDEQIELEISKGSLNFIIHGIDNTIPEGFTEFKEKYGIGVQKENCVVDPLSFKKANENNQMISDYLTEKYGKNWLNELPIKPFGIK
;
A
#
# COMPACT_ATOMS: atom_id res chain seq x y z
N MET A 1 -36.40 -53.79 -20.22
CA MET A 1 -35.12 -53.95 -19.51
C MET A 1 -34.36 -52.65 -19.70
N THR A 2 -34.42 -51.75 -18.72
CA THR A 2 -33.95 -50.37 -18.85
C THR A 2 -32.61 -50.25 -18.12
N LEU A 3 -31.53 -50.02 -18.86
CA LEU A 3 -30.18 -49.87 -18.31
C LEU A 3 -29.98 -48.41 -17.87
N VAL A 4 -29.88 -48.16 -16.57
CA VAL A 4 -29.55 -46.83 -16.03
C VAL A 4 -28.04 -46.76 -15.84
N PHE A 5 -27.39 -45.92 -16.64
CA PHE A 5 -25.97 -45.58 -16.49
C PHE A 5 -25.84 -44.48 -15.44
N ALA A 6 -25.49 -44.85 -14.21
CA ALA A 6 -25.16 -43.87 -13.17
C ALA A 6 -23.70 -43.41 -13.36
N LEU A 7 -23.51 -42.22 -13.95
CA LEU A 7 -22.23 -41.53 -13.97
C LEU A 7 -21.94 -40.98 -12.58
N ALA A 8 -21.15 -41.72 -11.80
CA ALA A 8 -20.56 -41.20 -10.57
C ALA A 8 -19.48 -40.19 -10.95
N PHE A 9 -19.81 -38.89 -10.90
CA PHE A 9 -18.82 -37.83 -10.87
C PHE A 9 -18.08 -37.91 -9.54
N GLY A 10 -16.99 -38.68 -9.51
CA GLY A 10 -16.01 -38.58 -8.45
C GLY A 10 -15.42 -37.18 -8.50
N ASN A 11 -15.87 -36.29 -7.61
CA ASN A 11 -15.14 -35.06 -7.31
C ASN A 11 -13.79 -35.48 -6.73
N SER A 12 -12.80 -35.61 -7.61
CA SER A 12 -11.40 -35.68 -7.21
C SER A 12 -11.05 -34.31 -6.64
N ASN A 13 -11.31 -34.13 -5.35
CA ASN A 13 -10.63 -33.11 -4.58
C ASN A 13 -9.18 -33.60 -4.47
N ALA A 14 -8.42 -33.40 -5.54
CA ALA A 14 -6.97 -33.48 -5.49
C ALA A 14 -6.57 -32.51 -4.38
N THR A 15 -6.14 -33.05 -3.24
CA THR A 15 -5.65 -32.26 -2.12
C THR A 15 -4.62 -31.30 -2.68
N GLU A 16 -5.00 -30.02 -2.73
CA GLU A 16 -4.14 -28.98 -3.24
C GLU A 16 -2.94 -28.91 -2.30
N LYS A 17 -1.85 -29.57 -2.72
CA LYS A 17 -0.65 -29.65 -1.90
C LYS A 17 -0.13 -28.23 -1.69
N GLU A 18 -0.01 -27.86 -0.42
CA GLU A 18 0.66 -26.63 0.00
C GLU A 18 2.01 -26.51 -0.71
N VAL A 19 2.35 -25.28 -1.11
CA VAL A 19 3.64 -24.99 -1.74
C VAL A 19 4.39 -24.01 -0.85
N ILE A 20 5.60 -24.40 -0.44
CA ILE A 20 6.50 -23.49 0.24
C ILE A 20 7.26 -22.71 -0.83
N ILE A 21 7.11 -21.39 -0.82
CA ILE A 21 7.92 -20.49 -1.63
C ILE A 21 9.10 -19.98 -0.84
N GLU A 22 10.19 -19.73 -1.55
CA GLU A 22 11.39 -19.09 -1.02
C GLU A 22 11.49 -17.69 -1.64
N VAL A 23 11.59 -16.67 -0.79
CA VAL A 23 11.80 -15.29 -1.19
C VAL A 23 13.27 -14.97 -0.95
N VAL A 24 13.97 -14.55 -1.99
CA VAL A 24 15.40 -14.21 -1.97
C VAL A 24 15.60 -12.78 -2.44
N PHE A 25 16.66 -12.13 -1.93
CA PHE A 25 17.01 -10.76 -2.29
C PHE A 25 18.27 -10.73 -3.15
N GLU A 26 18.22 -9.93 -4.21
CA GLU A 26 19.37 -9.55 -5.02
C GLU A 26 19.58 -8.04 -4.83
N ASN A 27 20.44 -7.68 -3.86
CA ASN A 27 20.77 -6.28 -3.61
C ASN A 27 21.91 -5.85 -4.54
N LEU A 28 21.61 -5.05 -5.55
CA LEU A 28 22.59 -4.51 -6.50
C LEU A 28 23.20 -3.18 -6.00
N THR A 29 23.09 -2.91 -4.70
CA THR A 29 23.59 -1.70 -4.05
C THR A 29 24.44 -2.06 -2.83
N GLU A 30 25.17 -1.08 -2.30
CA GLU A 30 25.93 -1.20 -1.04
C GLU A 30 25.10 -0.81 0.19
N LYS A 31 23.82 -0.43 0.01
CA LYS A 31 22.95 0.03 1.08
C LYS A 31 22.17 -1.14 1.67
N ASP A 32 22.13 -1.23 2.98
CA ASP A 32 21.27 -2.19 3.67
C ASP A 32 19.80 -1.79 3.56
N LEU A 33 18.92 -2.79 3.40
CA LEU A 33 17.48 -2.62 3.48
C LEU A 33 17.04 -2.53 4.93
N ASN A 34 16.42 -1.42 5.32
CA ASN A 34 15.89 -1.24 6.68
C ASN A 34 14.39 -1.51 6.77
N SER A 35 13.66 -1.28 5.67
CA SER A 35 12.21 -1.39 5.64
C SER A 35 11.65 -1.75 4.26
N GLY A 36 10.70 -2.67 4.26
CA GLY A 36 9.86 -2.97 3.11
C GLY A 36 8.74 -3.93 3.45
N VAL A 37 7.81 -4.11 2.52
CA VAL A 37 6.65 -4.98 2.68
C VAL A 37 6.59 -5.92 1.49
N PHE A 38 6.72 -7.21 1.77
CA PHE A 38 6.37 -8.26 0.82
C PHE A 38 4.87 -8.54 0.91
N PHE A 39 4.21 -8.72 -0.22
CA PHE A 39 2.77 -9.00 -0.25
C PHE A 39 2.38 -9.99 -1.33
N ILE A 40 1.30 -10.73 -1.03
CA ILE A 40 0.67 -11.72 -1.92
C ILE A 40 -0.78 -11.29 -2.10
N THR A 41 -1.16 -10.95 -3.34
CA THR A 41 -2.49 -10.38 -3.61
C THR A 41 -3.62 -11.36 -3.28
N GLU A 42 -3.49 -12.62 -3.69
CA GLU A 42 -4.58 -13.61 -3.60
C GLU A 42 -4.87 -14.07 -2.17
N THR A 43 -3.87 -14.03 -1.29
CA THR A 43 -4.03 -14.38 0.13
C THR A 43 -4.20 -13.15 1.03
N ASN A 44 -4.08 -11.94 0.47
CA ASN A 44 -4.02 -10.67 1.20
C ASN A 44 -2.97 -10.67 2.32
N GLU A 45 -1.91 -11.45 2.15
CA GLU A 45 -0.83 -11.59 3.13
C GLU A 45 0.19 -10.46 2.95
N ARG A 46 0.67 -9.94 4.07
CA ARG A 46 1.65 -8.84 4.13
C ARG A 46 2.69 -9.17 5.18
N ILE A 47 3.95 -9.10 4.80
CA ILE A 47 5.10 -9.46 5.64
C ILE A 47 6.05 -8.26 5.67
N GLU A 48 6.28 -7.72 6.87
CA GLU A 48 7.27 -6.66 7.08
C GLU A 48 8.68 -7.24 7.03
N ILE A 49 9.55 -6.58 6.27
CA ILE A 49 10.93 -6.99 6.03
C ILE A 49 11.87 -5.88 6.45
N SER A 50 12.87 -6.21 7.25
CA SER A 50 13.85 -5.27 7.80
C SER A 50 15.30 -5.58 7.42
N ASN A 51 15.51 -6.56 6.55
CA ASN A 51 16.82 -6.94 6.01
C ASN A 51 16.65 -7.83 4.77
N THR A 52 17.75 -8.13 4.08
CA THR A 52 17.77 -8.94 2.84
C THR A 52 17.94 -10.43 3.07
N LYS A 53 17.67 -10.96 4.28
CA LYS A 53 17.72 -12.41 4.52
C LYS A 53 16.56 -13.10 3.81
N SER A 54 16.86 -14.20 3.13
CA SER A 54 15.84 -15.03 2.52
C SER A 54 14.87 -15.57 3.58
N PHE A 55 13.61 -15.71 3.19
CA PHE A 55 12.56 -16.28 4.04
C PHE A 55 11.62 -17.16 3.22
N THR A 56 10.75 -17.90 3.89
CA THR A 56 9.79 -18.78 3.22
C THR A 56 8.36 -18.42 3.59
N VAL A 57 7.44 -18.66 2.65
CA VAL A 57 6.00 -18.46 2.85
C VAL A 57 5.25 -19.69 2.38
N LYS A 58 4.19 -20.07 3.10
CA LYS A 58 3.32 -21.19 2.71
C LYS A 58 2.15 -20.69 1.90
N LEU A 59 2.00 -21.21 0.69
CA LEU A 59 0.83 -20.98 -0.14
C LEU A 59 -0.16 -22.14 -0.01
N PRO A 60 -1.47 -21.85 -0.07
CA PRO A 60 -2.49 -22.89 0.06
C PRO A 60 -2.41 -23.91 -1.07
N SER A 61 -1.97 -23.50 -2.27
CA SER A 61 -1.87 -24.39 -3.41
C SER A 61 -0.89 -23.94 -4.49
N LYS A 62 -0.70 -24.81 -5.50
CA LYS A 62 0.00 -24.46 -6.74
C LYS A 62 -0.90 -23.61 -7.63
N GLY A 63 -0.41 -22.50 -8.16
CA GLY A 63 -1.31 -21.57 -8.85
C GLY A 63 -0.63 -20.38 -9.46
N LYS A 64 -1.45 -19.49 -10.01
CA LYS A 64 -1.03 -18.14 -10.36
C LYS A 64 -1.18 -17.30 -9.10
N TYR A 65 -0.13 -16.56 -8.78
CA TYR A 65 -0.10 -15.64 -7.66
C TYR A 65 0.57 -14.35 -8.12
N GLN A 66 0.15 -13.25 -7.53
CA GLN A 66 0.77 -11.94 -7.70
C GLN A 66 1.56 -11.61 -6.44
N PHE A 67 2.86 -11.50 -6.63
CA PHE A 67 3.79 -11.08 -5.59
C PHE A 67 4.24 -9.66 -5.87
N GLY A 68 4.49 -8.91 -4.80
CA GLY A 68 5.17 -7.63 -4.89
C GLY A 68 6.00 -7.36 -3.65
N PHE A 69 6.92 -6.41 -3.82
CA PHE A 69 7.70 -5.86 -2.73
C PHE A 69 7.71 -4.34 -2.85
N ALA A 70 7.34 -3.68 -1.77
CA ALA A 70 7.32 -2.23 -1.69
C ALA A 70 8.36 -1.75 -0.67
N THR A 71 9.16 -0.76 -1.05
CA THR A 71 10.12 -0.08 -0.16
C THR A 71 10.31 1.37 -0.61
N ASP A 72 10.54 2.25 0.35
CA ASP A 72 10.89 3.65 0.09
C ASP A 72 12.37 3.82 -0.24
N GLU A 73 13.22 2.87 0.13
CA GLU A 73 14.68 3.00 0.07
C GLU A 73 15.24 2.63 -1.32
N PHE A 74 14.56 1.74 -2.06
CA PHE A 74 15.05 1.17 -3.31
C PHE A 74 14.01 1.20 -4.43
N ASN A 75 14.48 1.15 -5.68
CA ASN A 75 13.67 0.62 -6.77
C ASN A 75 13.64 -0.90 -6.62
N ALA A 76 12.46 -1.46 -6.35
CA ALA A 76 12.28 -2.89 -6.16
C ALA A 76 11.59 -3.52 -7.36
N TYR A 77 12.12 -4.65 -7.81
CA TYR A 77 11.54 -5.48 -8.86
C TYR A 77 11.30 -6.88 -8.32
N THR A 78 10.10 -7.42 -8.55
CA THR A 78 9.72 -8.75 -8.08
C THR A 78 9.64 -9.70 -9.27
N TYR A 79 10.57 -10.65 -9.34
CA TYR A 79 10.64 -11.66 -10.38
C TYR A 79 10.18 -13.00 -9.83
N TYR A 80 9.26 -13.65 -10.55
CA TYR A 80 8.73 -14.95 -10.14
C TYR A 80 8.14 -15.70 -11.34
N PRO A 81 8.03 -17.03 -11.25
CA PRO A 81 7.39 -17.83 -12.28
C PRO A 81 5.93 -17.44 -12.49
N ALA A 82 5.47 -17.46 -13.74
CA ALA A 82 4.06 -17.19 -14.07
C ALA A 82 3.06 -18.16 -13.38
N ARG A 83 3.54 -19.32 -12.92
CA ARG A 83 2.76 -20.28 -12.11
C ARG A 83 3.67 -20.94 -11.08
N ILE A 84 3.27 -20.85 -9.81
CA ILE A 84 3.97 -21.45 -8.67
C ILE A 84 3.70 -22.94 -8.59
N SER A 85 4.76 -23.69 -8.26
CA SER A 85 4.74 -25.13 -7.99
C SER A 85 5.96 -25.49 -7.14
N SER A 86 6.02 -26.71 -6.57
CA SER A 86 7.16 -27.16 -5.78
C SER A 86 8.52 -27.13 -6.50
N LYS A 87 8.54 -27.05 -7.85
CA LYS A 87 9.78 -26.92 -8.66
C LYS A 87 10.05 -25.47 -9.11
N LYS A 88 9.06 -24.60 -8.98
CA LYS A 88 9.05 -23.20 -9.44
C LYS A 88 8.45 -22.35 -8.32
N ASN A 89 9.21 -22.21 -7.25
CA ASN A 89 8.77 -21.65 -5.98
C ASN A 89 9.69 -20.54 -5.45
N THR A 90 10.64 -20.07 -6.25
CA THR A 90 11.54 -18.98 -5.86
C THR A 90 11.02 -17.64 -6.40
N ILE A 91 10.96 -16.65 -5.52
CA ILE A 91 10.61 -15.26 -5.82
C ILE A 91 11.86 -14.44 -5.54
N THR A 92 12.33 -13.68 -6.53
CA THR A 92 13.51 -12.83 -6.40
C THR A 92 13.08 -11.38 -6.31
N ILE A 93 13.48 -10.71 -5.22
CA ILE A 93 13.34 -9.27 -5.06
C ILE A 93 14.68 -8.64 -5.39
N ARG A 94 14.74 -7.95 -6.52
CA ARG A 94 15.93 -7.18 -6.91
C ARG A 94 15.80 -5.76 -6.40
N LEU A 95 16.81 -5.30 -5.67
CA LEU A 95 16.90 -3.93 -5.16
C LEU A 95 17.94 -3.16 -5.98
N GLU A 96 17.52 -2.03 -6.52
CA GLU A 96 18.35 -1.10 -7.26
C GLU A 96 18.27 0.30 -6.64
N GLU A 97 19.30 1.12 -6.86
CA GLU A 97 19.32 2.47 -6.32
C GLU A 97 18.20 3.33 -6.92
N LYS A 98 17.48 4.06 -6.06
CA LYS A 98 16.60 5.15 -6.51
C LYS A 98 17.46 6.28 -7.04
N LYS A 99 17.58 6.37 -8.36
CA LYS A 99 18.06 7.60 -9.00
C LYS A 99 17.08 8.72 -8.65
N GLU A 100 17.56 9.77 -7.98
CA GLU A 100 16.76 10.96 -7.72
C GLU A 100 16.23 11.49 -9.07
N LYS A 101 14.94 11.27 -9.31
CA LYS A 101 14.28 11.95 -10.42
C LYS A 101 14.07 13.38 -9.96
N ILE A 102 14.92 14.29 -10.42
CA ILE A 102 14.67 15.74 -10.37
C ILE A 102 13.45 16.00 -11.27
N PHE A 103 12.25 15.69 -10.80
CA PHE A 103 11.01 16.06 -11.46
C PHE A 103 10.81 17.56 -11.28
N LYS A 104 11.26 18.35 -12.27
CA LYS A 104 10.75 19.71 -12.49
C LYS A 104 9.33 19.60 -13.06
N THR A 105 8.36 19.18 -12.26
CA THR A 105 6.94 19.37 -12.55
C THR A 105 6.44 20.54 -11.71
N ARG A 106 5.73 21.50 -12.34
CA ARG A 106 5.15 22.70 -11.70
C ARG A 106 3.94 22.39 -10.79
N TYR A 107 4.00 21.26 -10.10
CA TYR A 107 3.13 20.94 -8.99
C TYR A 107 4.10 20.56 -7.89
N SER A 108 4.13 21.36 -6.83
CA SER A 108 4.87 21.10 -5.61
C SER A 108 4.57 19.68 -5.13
N HIS A 109 5.40 18.72 -5.57
CA HIS A 109 5.56 17.46 -4.87
C HIS A 109 6.21 17.83 -3.54
N PHE A 110 5.39 18.18 -2.56
CA PHE A 110 5.85 18.29 -1.20
C PHE A 110 6.35 16.90 -0.80
N PRO A 111 7.61 16.75 -0.37
CA PRO A 111 8.14 15.45 -0.01
C PRO A 111 7.30 14.85 1.14
N LEU A 112 6.57 13.78 0.84
CA LEU A 112 5.68 13.07 1.76
C LEU A 112 6.42 12.39 2.93
N ASN A 113 7.75 12.35 2.92
CA ASN A 113 8.55 11.45 3.76
C ASN A 113 8.80 11.92 5.21
N LYS A 114 7.99 12.84 5.78
CA LYS A 114 8.20 13.31 7.17
C LYS A 114 6.95 13.58 8.02
N ARG A 115 5.74 13.27 7.55
CA ARG A 115 4.49 13.77 8.17
C ARG A 115 3.67 12.72 8.90
N THR A 116 4.31 11.88 9.69
CA THR A 116 3.59 11.02 10.65
C THR A 116 4.03 11.44 12.05
N ASN A 117 3.08 11.55 12.99
CA ASN A 117 3.30 11.97 14.38
C ASN A 117 3.77 13.43 14.56
N LEU A 118 3.15 14.38 13.87
CA LEU A 118 3.34 15.81 14.16
C LEU A 118 2.68 16.17 15.50
N THR A 119 3.29 17.10 16.23
CA THR A 119 2.63 17.76 17.37
C THR A 119 1.59 18.76 16.88
N ASP A 120 0.66 19.15 17.74
CA ASP A 120 -0.36 20.17 17.40
C ASP A 120 0.27 21.47 16.91
N GLU A 121 1.35 21.94 17.53
CA GLU A 121 2.08 23.14 17.10
C GLU A 121 2.62 23.01 15.67
N GLN A 122 3.11 21.84 15.30
CA GLN A 122 3.59 21.55 13.95
C GLN A 122 2.41 21.46 12.96
N ILE A 123 1.28 20.94 13.39
CA ILE A 123 0.04 20.89 12.60
C ILE A 123 -0.45 22.31 12.31
N GLU A 124 -0.56 23.19 13.31
CA GLU A 124 -0.93 24.60 13.12
C GLU A 124 0.02 25.32 12.16
N LEU A 125 1.33 25.04 12.27
CA LEU A 125 2.32 25.62 11.38
C LEU A 125 2.08 25.20 9.93
N GLU A 126 1.79 23.92 9.67
CA GLU A 126 1.49 23.44 8.32
C GLU A 126 0.13 23.92 7.80
N ILE A 127 -0.86 24.11 8.67
CA ILE A 127 -2.13 24.77 8.35
C ILE A 127 -1.87 26.22 7.91
N SER A 128 -1.04 26.98 8.63
CA SER A 128 -0.72 28.37 8.29
C SER A 128 0.02 28.51 6.95
N LYS A 129 0.78 27.50 6.56
CA LYS A 129 1.45 27.40 5.26
C LYS A 129 0.53 26.89 4.15
N GLY A 130 -0.67 26.44 4.47
CA GLY A 130 -1.61 25.82 3.53
C GLY A 130 -1.12 24.48 2.97
N SER A 131 -0.24 23.80 3.70
CA SER A 131 0.48 22.59 3.24
C SER A 131 -0.08 21.29 3.83
N LEU A 132 -0.98 21.35 4.81
CA LEU A 132 -1.61 20.18 5.42
C LEU A 132 -2.79 19.69 4.58
N ASN A 133 -2.77 18.41 4.21
CA ASN A 133 -3.79 17.81 3.36
C ASN A 133 -4.09 16.37 3.80
N PHE A 134 -5.36 15.98 3.70
CA PHE A 134 -5.73 14.56 3.65
C PHE A 134 -5.21 13.93 2.35
N ILE A 135 -4.90 12.64 2.39
CA ILE A 135 -4.50 11.87 1.21
C ILE A 135 -5.68 10.97 0.80
N ILE A 136 -6.14 11.10 -0.43
CA ILE A 136 -7.14 10.21 -1.04
C ILE A 136 -6.56 9.57 -2.29
N HIS A 137 -6.99 8.35 -2.60
CA HIS A 137 -6.59 7.67 -3.83
C HIS A 137 -7.74 7.69 -4.85
N GLY A 138 -7.43 7.95 -6.12
CA GLY A 138 -8.42 7.91 -7.19
C GLY A 138 -7.84 7.80 -8.59
N ILE A 139 -8.73 7.73 -9.58
CA ILE A 139 -8.38 7.48 -10.99
C ILE A 139 -8.13 8.80 -11.75
N ASP A 140 -8.84 9.86 -11.38
CA ASP A 140 -8.69 11.20 -11.94
C ASP A 140 -7.99 12.16 -10.96
N ASN A 141 -7.65 13.36 -11.41
CA ASN A 141 -6.98 14.40 -10.60
C ASN A 141 -7.94 15.49 -10.08
N THR A 142 -9.25 15.28 -10.15
CA THR A 142 -10.25 16.25 -9.70
C THR A 142 -10.42 16.19 -8.18
N ILE A 143 -10.48 17.38 -7.58
CA ILE A 143 -10.79 17.58 -6.17
C ILE A 143 -12.27 17.99 -6.07
N PRO A 144 -13.11 17.28 -5.30
CA PRO A 144 -14.49 17.68 -5.08
C PRO A 144 -14.60 19.09 -4.49
N GLU A 145 -15.56 19.88 -4.97
CA GLU A 145 -15.75 21.29 -4.56
C GLU A 145 -15.93 21.47 -3.04
N GLY A 146 -16.59 20.51 -2.38
CA GLY A 146 -16.73 20.52 -0.91
C GLY A 146 -15.40 20.50 -0.13
N PHE A 147 -14.29 20.09 -0.74
CA PHE A 147 -12.97 20.21 -0.11
C PHE A 147 -12.42 21.64 -0.14
N THR A 148 -12.90 22.50 -1.05
CA THR A 148 -12.56 23.93 -1.05
C THR A 148 -13.12 24.60 0.20
N GLU A 149 -14.41 24.38 0.49
CA GLU A 149 -15.08 24.91 1.69
C GLU A 149 -14.43 24.38 2.98
N PHE A 150 -14.13 23.08 3.00
CA PHE A 150 -13.44 22.46 4.14
C PHE A 150 -12.06 23.09 4.37
N LYS A 151 -11.30 23.35 3.29
CA LYS A 151 -9.99 23.99 3.36
C LYS A 151 -10.08 25.43 3.84
N GLU A 152 -11.08 26.19 3.41
CA GLU A 152 -11.26 27.57 3.90
C GLU A 152 -11.57 27.60 5.40
N LYS A 153 -12.36 26.64 5.89
CA LYS A 153 -12.77 26.58 7.29
C LYS A 153 -11.68 26.04 8.22
N TYR A 154 -11.00 24.97 7.83
CA TYR A 154 -10.04 24.26 8.69
C TYR A 154 -8.58 24.45 8.29
N GLY A 155 -8.31 25.12 7.16
CA GLY A 155 -6.98 25.26 6.57
C GLY A 155 -6.36 23.95 6.08
N ILE A 156 -7.15 22.86 6.04
CA ILE A 156 -6.74 21.52 5.66
C ILE A 156 -7.35 21.17 4.31
N GLY A 157 -6.50 20.88 3.33
CA GLY A 157 -6.95 20.50 1.99
C GLY A 157 -7.02 18.99 1.78
N VAL A 158 -7.05 18.61 0.50
CA VAL A 158 -6.93 17.23 0.06
C VAL A 158 -5.94 17.11 -1.08
N GLN A 159 -5.13 16.06 -1.04
CA GLN A 159 -4.23 15.64 -2.09
C GLN A 159 -4.71 14.30 -2.63
N LYS A 160 -4.89 14.23 -3.95
CA LYS A 160 -5.29 13.00 -4.64
C LYS A 160 -4.06 12.31 -5.21
N GLU A 161 -3.86 11.06 -4.82
CA GLU A 161 -2.81 10.18 -5.33
C GLU A 161 -3.39 9.13 -6.28
N ASN A 162 -2.56 8.58 -7.15
CA ASN A 162 -2.96 7.54 -8.09
C ASN A 162 -3.43 6.29 -7.34
N CYS A 163 -4.50 5.65 -7.82
CA CYS A 163 -5.08 4.41 -7.25
C CYS A 163 -4.19 3.15 -7.39
N VAL A 164 -2.89 3.29 -7.68
CA VAL A 164 -2.00 2.13 -7.77
C VAL A 164 -1.83 1.54 -6.37
N VAL A 165 -2.10 0.23 -6.24
CA VAL A 165 -2.11 -0.51 -4.97
C VAL A 165 -0.69 -0.74 -4.46
N ASP A 166 -0.04 0.33 -3.99
CA ASP A 166 1.20 0.25 -3.22
C ASP A 166 0.86 0.19 -1.71
N PRO A 167 1.18 -0.92 -1.02
CA PRO A 167 1.00 -1.07 0.44
C PRO A 167 1.54 0.11 1.25
N LEU A 168 2.66 0.69 0.82
CA LEU A 168 3.32 1.77 1.55
C LEU A 168 2.57 3.09 1.39
N SER A 169 2.17 3.45 0.16
CA SER A 169 1.29 4.61 -0.08
C SER A 169 -0.01 4.51 0.74
N PHE A 170 -0.63 3.32 0.81
CA PHE A 170 -1.82 3.10 1.66
C PHE A 170 -1.54 3.28 3.15
N LYS A 171 -0.44 2.71 3.66
CA LYS A 171 -0.02 2.88 5.06
C LYS A 171 0.22 4.35 5.39
N LYS A 172 0.91 5.08 4.52
CA LYS A 172 1.17 6.52 4.65
C LYS A 172 -0.10 7.36 4.68
N ALA A 173 -1.02 7.10 3.75
CA ALA A 173 -2.30 7.81 3.72
C ALA A 173 -3.10 7.56 4.99
N ASN A 174 -3.15 6.32 5.45
CA ASN A 174 -3.82 5.93 6.69
C ASN A 174 -3.25 6.67 7.92
N GLU A 175 -1.93 6.64 8.09
CA GLU A 175 -1.25 7.31 9.22
C GLU A 175 -1.41 8.83 9.17
N ASN A 176 -1.26 9.46 8.00
CA ASN A 176 -1.48 10.90 7.82
C ASN A 176 -2.91 11.30 8.13
N ASN A 177 -3.89 10.59 7.56
CA ASN A 177 -5.30 10.93 7.72
C ASN A 177 -5.79 10.70 9.14
N GLN A 178 -5.29 9.66 9.82
CA GLN A 178 -5.59 9.42 11.24
C GLN A 178 -5.04 10.55 12.11
N MET A 179 -3.78 10.97 11.91
CA MET A 179 -3.19 12.11 12.64
C MET A 179 -4.02 13.39 12.47
N ILE A 180 -4.40 13.74 11.24
CA ILE A 180 -5.23 14.94 10.99
C ILE A 180 -6.60 14.78 11.65
N SER A 181 -7.20 13.59 11.57
CA SER A 181 -8.48 13.28 12.19
C SER A 181 -8.44 13.43 13.71
N ASP A 182 -7.37 12.96 14.35
CA ASP A 182 -7.20 13.04 15.80
C ASP A 182 -7.12 14.50 16.24
N TYR A 183 -6.28 15.30 15.57
CA TYR A 183 -6.17 16.74 15.81
C TYR A 183 -7.51 17.47 15.63
N LEU A 184 -8.22 17.22 14.53
CA LEU A 184 -9.51 17.87 14.27
C LEU A 184 -10.57 17.47 15.31
N THR A 185 -10.54 16.21 15.75
CA THR A 185 -11.46 15.69 16.77
C THR A 185 -11.18 16.28 18.14
N GLU A 186 -9.90 16.42 18.49
CA GLU A 186 -9.48 17.06 19.74
C GLU A 186 -9.86 18.55 19.75
N LYS A 187 -9.61 19.27 18.65
CA LYS A 187 -9.82 20.72 18.58
C LYS A 187 -11.29 21.12 18.37
N TYR A 188 -12.04 20.37 17.56
CA TYR A 188 -13.39 20.76 17.11
C TYR A 188 -14.50 19.74 17.45
N GLY A 189 -14.17 18.65 18.14
CA GLY A 189 -15.10 17.52 18.33
C GLY A 189 -15.33 16.74 17.04
N LYS A 190 -16.32 15.85 16.97
CA LYS A 190 -16.54 14.98 15.80
C LYS A 190 -17.38 15.58 14.66
N ASN A 191 -17.88 16.81 14.82
CA ASN A 191 -18.82 17.39 13.86
C ASN A 191 -18.21 17.67 12.48
N TRP A 192 -16.90 17.94 12.41
CA TRP A 192 -16.18 18.17 11.15
C TRP A 192 -16.27 16.98 10.18
N LEU A 193 -16.50 15.77 10.69
CA LEU A 193 -16.65 14.56 9.85
C LEU A 193 -17.82 14.68 8.87
N ASN A 194 -18.89 15.38 9.26
CA ASN A 194 -20.08 15.56 8.43
C ASN A 194 -19.87 16.63 7.33
N GLU A 195 -18.78 17.38 7.40
CA GLU A 195 -18.45 18.46 6.47
C GLU A 195 -17.48 17.98 5.37
N LEU A 196 -16.98 16.73 5.48
CA LEU A 196 -16.19 16.12 4.44
C LEU A 196 -17.10 15.59 3.31
N PRO A 197 -16.85 15.94 2.05
CA PRO A 197 -17.64 15.42 0.93
C PRO A 197 -17.41 13.91 0.71
N ILE A 198 -16.22 13.42 1.07
CA ILE A 198 -15.83 12.01 1.04
C ILE A 198 -14.96 11.77 2.26
N LYS A 199 -15.16 10.66 2.97
CA LYS A 199 -14.32 10.26 4.11
C LYS A 199 -12.97 9.70 3.61
N PRO A 200 -11.83 10.37 3.88
CA PRO A 200 -10.52 9.81 3.59
C PRO A 200 -10.30 8.48 4.31
N PHE A 201 -9.50 7.61 3.70
CA PHE A 201 -9.16 6.31 4.29
C PHE A 201 -8.40 6.50 5.62
N GLY A 202 -8.65 5.62 6.59
CA GLY A 202 -7.96 5.63 7.88
C GLY A 202 -8.58 6.48 8.97
N ILE A 203 -9.65 7.22 8.67
CA ILE A 203 -10.42 7.95 9.67
C ILE A 203 -11.40 7.00 10.36
N LYS A 204 -11.39 6.94 11.69
CA LYS A 204 -12.31 6.11 12.50
C LYS A 204 -13.63 6.82 12.74
#